data_AF-A0A709GTR2-F1
#
_entry.id   AF-A0A709GTR2-F1
#
_cell.length_a   1.000
_cell.length_b   1.000
_cell.length_c   1.000
_cell.angle_alpha   90.00
_cell.angle_beta   90.00
_cell.angle_gamma   90.00
#
_symmetry.space_group_name_H-M   'P 1'
#
loop_
_entity.id
_entity.type
_entity.pdbx_description
1 polymer ?
#
loop_
_entity_poly.entity_id
_entity_poly.type
_entity_poly.pdbx_seq_one_letter_code
_entity_poly.pdbx_strand_id
1 'polypeptide(L)' 'MNKASPAELRASLEMAHSLAQIGVRFVPIPVETDDEFHRLAASAAQKLEIMAAKVEKAEGATK' A
#
# COMPACT_ATOMS: atom_id res chain seq x y z
N MET A 1 9.52 -19.45 9.93
CA MET A 1 8.55 -18.45 9.46
C MET A 1 7.36 -18.43 10.40
N ASN A 2 7.09 -17.28 11.01
CA ASN A 2 5.81 -17.06 11.69
C ASN A 2 4.72 -16.96 10.63
N LYS A 3 3.61 -17.68 10.84
CA LYS A 3 2.49 -17.63 9.91
C LYS A 3 1.75 -16.30 10.11
N ALA A 4 1.41 -15.61 9.03
CA ALA A 4 0.47 -14.50 9.09
C ALA A 4 -0.84 -14.99 9.73
N SER A 5 -1.33 -14.23 10.69
CA SER A 5 -2.64 -14.46 11.30
C SER A 5 -3.76 -14.24 10.29
N PRO A 6 -4.94 -14.83 10.50
CA PRO A 6 -6.11 -14.56 9.67
C PRO A 6 -6.49 -13.07 9.61
N ALA A 7 -6.18 -12.30 10.65
CA ALA A 7 -6.43 -10.87 10.70
C ALA A 7 -5.50 -10.09 9.76
N GLU A 8 -4.19 -10.38 9.80
CA GLU A 8 -3.19 -9.74 8.94
C GLU A 8 -3.42 -10.06 7.46
N LEU A 9 -3.79 -11.31 7.15
CA LEU A 9 -4.12 -11.71 5.79
C LEU A 9 -5.34 -10.93 5.28
N ARG A 10 -6.39 -10.80 6.10
CA ARG A 10 -7.59 -10.04 5.73
C ARG A 10 -7.26 -8.57 5.48
N ALA A 11 -6.52 -7.93 6.37
CA ALA A 11 -6.12 -6.53 6.21
C ALA A 11 -5.34 -6.29 4.90
N SER A 12 -4.44 -7.22 4.57
CA SER A 12 -3.67 -7.16 3.32
C SER A 12 -4.56 -7.28 2.07
N LEU A 13 -5.56 -8.16 2.09
CA LEU A 13 -6.51 -8.34 0.99
C LEU A 13 -7.47 -7.15 0.84
N GLU A 14 -7.93 -6.57 1.94
CA GLU A 14 -8.79 -5.37 1.92
C GLU A 14 -8.05 -4.15 1.35
N MET A 15 -6.78 -3.98 1.70
CA MET A 15 -5.93 -2.93 1.12
C MET A 15 -5.71 -3.15 -0.38
N ALA A 16 -5.36 -4.38 -0.78
CA ALA A 16 -5.21 -4.76 -2.18
C ALA A 16 -6.47 -4.46 -3.00
N HIS A 17 -7.64 -4.82 -2.48
CA HIS A 17 -8.93 -4.53 -3.11
C HIS A 17 -9.19 -3.02 -3.24
N SER A 18 -8.93 -2.26 -2.18
CA SER A 18 -9.12 -0.80 -2.19
C SER A 18 -8.25 -0.11 -3.24
N LEU A 19 -6.99 -0.53 -3.38
CA LEU A 19 -6.09 -0.01 -4.41
C LEU A 19 -6.61 -0.34 -5.82
N ALA A 20 -7.09 -1.56 -6.05
CA ALA A 20 -7.64 -1.96 -7.33
C ALA A 20 -8.89 -1.14 -7.71
N GLN A 21 -9.76 -0.81 -6.75
CA GLN A 21 -10.96 0.01 -6.97
C GLN A 21 -10.66 1.42 -7.49
N ILE A 22 -9.50 1.98 -7.13
CA ILE A 22 -9.04 3.28 -7.62
C ILE A 22 -8.09 3.17 -8.83
N GLY A 23 -7.99 1.99 -9.45
CA GLY A 23 -7.15 1.75 -10.62
C GLY A 23 -5.66 1.62 -10.33
N VAL A 24 -5.26 1.51 -9.05
CA VAL A 24 -3.87 1.31 -8.64
C VAL A 24 -3.55 -0.19 -8.59
N ARG A 25 -2.62 -0.63 -9.45
CA ARG A 25 -2.11 -1.99 -9.44
C ARG A 25 -1.10 -2.19 -8.29
N PHE A 26 -1.15 -3.36 -7.65
CA PHE A 26 -0.22 -3.74 -6.57
C PHE A 26 0.47 -5.07 -6.88
N VAL A 27 1.58 -5.35 -6.19
CA VAL A 27 2.33 -6.61 -6.24
C VAL A 27 2.56 -7.09 -4.80
N PRO A 28 2.24 -8.34 -4.44
CA PRO A 28 2.57 -8.88 -3.13
C PRO A 28 4.07 -9.17 -3.03
N ILE A 29 4.69 -8.80 -1.92
CA ILE A 29 6.10 -9.08 -1.62
C ILE A 29 6.14 -9.95 -0.36
N PRO A 30 6.76 -11.15 -0.40
CA PRO A 30 6.94 -11.96 0.80
C PRO A 30 7.94 -11.30 1.76
N VAL A 31 7.71 -11.46 3.05
CA VAL A 31 8.60 -10.97 4.11
C VAL A 31 8.90 -12.08 5.10
N GLU A 32 10.13 -12.09 5.62
CA GLU A 32 10.58 -13.11 6.58
C GLU A 32 10.51 -12.64 8.03
N THR A 33 10.61 -11.32 8.26
CA THR A 33 10.66 -10.71 9.58
C THR A 33 9.73 -9.51 9.71
N ASP A 34 9.32 -9.21 10.93
CA ASP A 34 8.48 -8.05 11.23
C ASP A 34 9.18 -6.73 10.86
N ASP A 35 10.50 -6.65 11.04
CA ASP A 35 11.30 -5.47 10.66
C ASP A 35 11.29 -5.25 9.14
N GLU A 36 11.33 -6.32 8.34
CA GLU A 36 11.17 -6.22 6.90
C GLU A 36 9.76 -5.76 6.53
N PHE A 37 8.74 -6.33 7.19
CA PHE A 37 7.35 -5.92 7.00
C PHE A 37 7.14 -4.43 7.26
N HIS A 38 7.57 -3.93 8.42
CA HIS A 38 7.38 -2.52 8.80
C HIS A 38 8.10 -1.56 7.83
N ARG A 39 9.31 -1.90 7.37
CA ARG A 39 10.03 -1.09 6.39
C ARG A 39 9.32 -1.04 5.04
N LEU A 40 8.85 -2.18 4.54
CA LEU A 40 8.12 -2.23 3.27
C LEU A 40 6.75 -1.54 3.37
N ALA A 41 6.04 -1.69 4.48
CA ALA A 41 4.78 -1.01 4.74
C ALA A 41 4.97 0.53 4.77
N ALA A 42 6.01 1.02 5.44
CA ALA A 42 6.35 2.45 5.45
C ALA A 42 6.69 2.96 4.03
N SER A 43 7.46 2.19 3.26
CA SER A 43 7.77 2.53 1.86
C SER A 43 6.52 2.58 0.97
N ALA A 44 5.59 1.64 1.16
CA ALA A 44 4.32 1.62 0.44
C ALA A 44 3.45 2.84 0.79
N ALA A 45 3.33 3.18 2.08
CA ALA A 45 2.61 4.36 2.54
C ALA A 45 3.18 5.65 1.94
N GLN A 46 4.50 5.84 2.00
CA GLN A 46 5.17 7.00 1.40
C GLN A 46 4.91 7.09 -0.11
N LYS A 47 4.93 5.97 -0.83
CA LYS A 47 4.63 5.95 -2.27
C LYS A 47 3.19 6.41 -2.55
N LEU A 48 2.23 5.99 -1.73
CA LEU A 48 0.83 6.41 -1.85
C LEU A 48 0.66 7.90 -1.55
N GLU A 49 1.35 8.44 -0.54
CA GLU A 49 1.36 9.87 -0.25
C GLU A 49 1.90 10.69 -1.43
N ILE A 50 2.99 10.25 -2.05
CA ILE A 50 3.55 10.89 -3.24
C ILE A 50 2.56 10.83 -4.43
N MET A 51 1.85 9.72 -4.59
CA MET A 51 0.81 9.59 -5.61
C MET A 51 -0.35 10.56 -5.36
N ALA A 52 -0.84 10.66 -4.13
CA ALA A 52 -1.88 11.60 -3.74
C ALA A 52 -1.47 13.06 -4.01
N ALA A 53 -0.27 13.46 -3.55
CA ALA A 53 0.26 14.80 -3.76
C ALA A 53 0.43 15.17 -5.25
N LYS A 54 0.71 14.19 -6.12
CA LYS A 54 0.77 14.42 -7.58
C LYS A 54 -0.61 14.70 -8.17
N VAL A 55 -1.64 13.99 -7.70
CA VAL A 55 -3.02 14.20 -8.14
C VAL A 55 -3.51 15.58 -7.70
N GLU A 56 -3.32 15.95 -6.43
CA GLU A 56 -3.71 17.26 -5.90
C GLU A 56 -3.06 18.42 -6.66
N LYS A 57 -1.77 18.30 -6.98
CA LYS A 57 -1.04 19.31 -7.78
C LYS A 57 -1.57 19.40 -9.21
N ALA A 58 -1.91 18.28 -9.83
CA ALA A 58 -2.47 18.27 -11.18
C ALA A 58 -3.87 18.92 -11.21
N GLU A 59 -4.73 18.59 -10.24
CA GLU A 59 -6.07 19.20 -10.14
C GLU A 59 -6.01 20.70 -9.81
N GLY A 60 -5.08 21.12 -8.95
CA GLY A 60 -4.87 22.52 -8.60
C GLY A 60 -4.30 23.38 -9.74
N ALA A 61 -3.57 22.79 -10.68
CA ALA A 61 -3.03 23.48 -11.85
C ALA A 61 -4.06 23.66 -12.99
N THR A 62 -5.23 23.05 -12.86
CA THR A 62 -6.31 23.11 -13.86
C THR A 62 -7.47 24.03 -13.43
N LYS A 63 -7.37 24.67 -12.27
CA LYS A 63 -8.27 25.73 -11.77
C LYS A 63 -7.62 27.10 -11.93
#